data_AF-A0A327RMA0-F1
#
_entry.id   AF-A0A327RMA0-F1
#
_cell.length_a   1.000
_cell.length_b   1.000
_cell.length_c   1.000
_cell.angle_alpha   90.00
_cell.angle_beta   90.00
_cell.angle_gamma   90.00
#
_symmetry.space_group_name_H-M   'P 1'
#
loop_
_entity.id
_entity.type
_entity.pdbx_description
1 polymer ?
#
loop_
_entity_poly.entity_id
_entity_poly.type
_entity_poly.pdbx_seq_one_letter_code
_entity_poly.pdbx_strand_id
1 'polypeptide(L)'
;MYQLNYHSKSVLELVQEDLENILATSNFINNSRNITGCLIFHNKRFVQILEGKKKDVLEVYDKIKADNRHHNVTLLWENNVDKRYFPEWNMAFHKPENENLKQHTNNLMLLSSLSDTSTGSLLSFWATVRKILSDGKNNHLKKI
;
A
#
# COMPACT_ATOMS: atom_id res chain seq x y z
N MET A 1 16.05 7.39 10.59
CA MET A 1 15.59 6.51 9.49
C MET A 1 14.59 7.29 8.64
N TYR A 2 14.27 6.89 7.40
CA TYR A 2 13.34 7.61 6.52
C TYR A 2 12.07 6.80 6.26
N GLN A 3 10.96 7.49 6.07
CA GLN A 3 9.68 6.90 5.72
C GLN A 3 8.95 7.76 4.70
N LEU A 4 8.26 7.10 3.77
CA LEU A 4 7.44 7.72 2.74
C LEU A 4 6.18 6.88 2.53
N ASN A 5 5.04 7.53 2.33
CA ASN A 5 3.85 6.86 1.85
C ASN A 5 3.20 7.58 0.67
N TYR A 6 2.57 6.80 -0.20
CA TYR A 6 1.96 7.28 -1.43
C TYR A 6 0.70 6.48 -1.76
N HIS A 7 -0.09 7.01 -2.68
CA HIS A 7 -1.13 6.24 -3.36
C HIS A 7 -1.08 6.37 -4.88
N SER A 8 -1.64 5.41 -5.59
CA SER A 8 -1.80 5.46 -7.06
C SER A 8 -3.00 4.64 -7.53
N LYS A 9 -3.30 4.69 -8.82
CA LYS A 9 -4.36 3.89 -9.47
C LYS A 9 -3.72 2.83 -10.37
N SER A 10 -4.19 1.59 -10.33
CA SER A 10 -3.74 0.58 -11.29
C SER A 10 -4.28 0.86 -12.68
N VAL A 11 -3.61 0.32 -13.69
CA VAL A 11 -4.20 0.18 -15.03
C VAL A 11 -5.44 -0.71 -15.03
N LEU A 12 -6.24 -0.66 -16.09
CA LEU A 12 -7.52 -1.38 -16.16
C LEU A 12 -7.32 -2.88 -16.30
N GLU A 13 -6.30 -3.31 -17.05
CA GLU A 13 -5.97 -4.70 -17.37
C GLU A 13 -5.10 -5.40 -16.31
N LEU A 14 -4.86 -4.79 -15.14
CA LEU A 14 -4.03 -5.40 -14.11
C LEU A 14 -4.64 -6.73 -13.63
N VAL A 15 -3.93 -7.84 -13.82
CA VAL A 15 -4.36 -9.18 -13.43
C VAL A 15 -3.70 -9.65 -12.13
N GLN A 16 -4.19 -10.78 -11.60
CA GLN A 16 -3.67 -11.38 -10.38
C GLN A 16 -2.17 -11.71 -10.46
N GLU A 17 -1.71 -12.20 -11.60
CA GLU A 17 -0.30 -12.50 -11.84
C GLU A 17 0.58 -11.24 -11.74
N ASP A 18 0.10 -10.09 -12.20
CA ASP A 18 0.83 -8.82 -12.07
C ASP A 18 1.04 -8.44 -10.61
N LEU A 19 0.02 -8.64 -9.76
CA LEU A 19 0.10 -8.37 -8.32
C LEU A 19 1.11 -9.29 -7.63
N GLU A 20 1.15 -10.56 -8.03
CA GLU A 20 2.13 -11.53 -7.52
C GLU A 20 3.55 -11.18 -7.96
N ASN A 21 3.72 -10.73 -9.20
CA ASN A 21 4.99 -10.22 -9.71
C ASN A 21 5.43 -8.93 -9.01
N ILE A 22 4.51 -8.01 -8.70
CA ILE A 22 4.79 -6.82 -7.88
C ILE A 22 5.28 -7.25 -6.50
N LEU A 23 4.62 -8.22 -5.86
CA LEU A 23 5.01 -8.72 -4.55
C LEU A 23 6.40 -9.36 -4.56
N ALA A 24 6.65 -10.27 -5.49
CA ALA A 24 7.93 -10.96 -5.61
C ALA A 24 9.08 -9.96 -5.84
N THR A 25 8.87 -9.00 -6.75
CA THR A 25 9.85 -7.96 -7.05
C THR A 25 10.08 -7.03 -5.85
N SER A 26 9.00 -6.61 -5.19
CA SER A 26 9.08 -5.75 -4.00
C SER A 26 9.82 -6.44 -2.87
N ASN A 27 9.49 -7.70 -2.57
CA ASN A 27 10.17 -8.49 -1.55
C ASN A 27 11.67 -8.60 -1.83
N PHE A 28 12.05 -8.94 -3.07
CA PHE A 28 13.45 -9.09 -3.45
C PHE A 28 14.23 -7.77 -3.34
N ILE A 29 13.72 -6.71 -3.98
CA ILE A 29 14.38 -5.40 -4.00
C ILE A 29 14.45 -4.80 -2.60
N ASN A 30 13.34 -4.83 -1.86
CA ASN A 30 13.27 -4.21 -0.54
C ASN A 30 14.16 -4.94 0.46
N ASN A 31 14.17 -6.27 0.46
CA ASN A 31 15.04 -7.04 1.33
C ASN A 31 16.52 -6.76 1.04
N SER A 32 16.93 -6.72 -0.24
CA SER A 32 18.31 -6.41 -0.64
C SER A 32 18.79 -5.02 -0.19
N ARG A 33 17.85 -4.10 0.06
CA ARG A 33 18.09 -2.70 0.46
C ARG A 33 17.73 -2.40 1.91
N ASN A 34 17.35 -3.41 2.71
CA ASN A 34 16.84 -3.24 4.07
C ASN A 34 15.69 -2.22 4.15
N ILE A 35 14.77 -2.30 3.18
CA ILE A 35 13.52 -1.54 3.15
C ILE A 35 12.41 -2.42 3.68
N THR A 36 11.58 -1.87 4.55
CA THR A 36 10.39 -2.53 5.09
C THR A 36 9.17 -1.66 4.79
N GLY A 37 7.97 -2.12 5.14
CA GLY A 37 6.77 -1.38 4.81
C GLY A 37 5.52 -2.22 4.62
N CYS A 38 4.50 -1.57 4.07
CA CYS A 38 3.24 -2.20 3.76
C CYS A 38 2.72 -1.74 2.40
N LEU A 39 2.21 -2.67 1.60
CA LEU A 39 1.50 -2.38 0.37
C LEU A 39 0.07 -2.91 0.44
N ILE A 40 -0.90 -2.05 0.14
CA ILE A 40 -2.32 -2.37 0.08
C ILE A 40 -2.83 -2.17 -1.34
N PHE A 41 -3.51 -3.18 -1.87
CA PHE A 41 -4.22 -3.09 -3.14
C PHE A 41 -5.71 -3.40 -2.96
N HIS A 42 -6.56 -2.43 -3.28
CA HIS A 42 -8.00 -2.58 -3.20
C HIS A 42 -8.70 -1.66 -4.21
N ASN A 43 -9.72 -2.18 -4.91
CA ASN A 43 -10.50 -1.45 -5.93
C ASN A 43 -9.65 -0.64 -6.91
N LYS A 44 -8.64 -1.29 -7.52
CA LYS A 44 -7.74 -0.67 -8.50
C LYS A 44 -6.93 0.51 -7.94
N ARG A 45 -6.71 0.55 -6.63
CA ARG A 45 -5.88 1.55 -5.96
C ARG A 45 -4.78 0.90 -5.14
N PHE A 46 -3.59 1.47 -5.23
CA PHE A 46 -2.46 1.13 -4.40
C PHE A 46 -2.30 2.18 -3.30
N VAL A 47 -1.99 1.74 -2.09
CA VAL A 47 -1.51 2.58 -0.98
C VAL A 47 -0.32 1.88 -0.37
N GLN A 48 0.82 2.55 -0.33
CA GLN A 48 2.07 1.93 0.11
C GLN A 48 2.83 2.84 1.06
N ILE A 49 3.47 2.24 2.05
CA ILE A 49 4.43 2.86 2.93
C ILE A 49 5.77 2.14 2.84
N LEU A 50 6.87 2.89 2.77
CA LEU A 50 8.24 2.41 2.67
C LEU A 50 9.06 2.99 3.82
N GLU A 51 9.90 2.17 4.46
CA GLU A 51 10.76 2.54 5.59
C GLU A 51 12.19 2.05 5.36
N GLY A 52 13.19 2.91 5.56
CA GLY A 52 14.59 2.51 5.39
C GLY A 52 15.56 3.68 5.39
N LYS A 53 16.71 3.52 4.73
CA LYS A 53 17.63 4.65 4.47
C LYS A 53 17.01 5.56 3.42
N LYS A 54 17.12 6.89 3.62
CA LYS A 54 16.49 7.90 2.75
C LYS A 54 16.82 7.68 1.27
N LYS A 55 18.11 7.50 0.95
CA LYS A 55 18.58 7.26 -0.42
C LYS A 55 17.90 6.02 -1.03
N ASP A 56 17.91 4.90 -0.32
CA ASP A 56 17.37 3.64 -0.84
C ASP A 56 15.86 3.70 -1.04
N VAL A 57 15.13 4.33 -0.11
CA VAL A 57 13.68 4.55 -0.21
C VAL A 57 13.33 5.42 -1.41
N LEU A 58 14.03 6.54 -1.60
CA LEU A 58 13.78 7.44 -2.73
C LEU A 58 14.08 6.78 -4.07
N GLU A 59 15.18 6.02 -4.18
CA GLU A 59 15.49 5.27 -5.40
C GLU A 59 14.43 4.21 -5.74
N VAL A 60 13.90 3.51 -4.73
CA VAL A 60 12.79 2.56 -4.94
C VAL A 60 11.53 3.30 -5.35
N TYR A 61 11.23 4.43 -4.70
CA TYR A 61 10.07 5.24 -5.04
C TYR A 61 10.14 5.82 -6.46
N ASP A 62 11.32 6.21 -6.94
CA ASP A 62 11.52 6.65 -8.32
C ASP A 62 11.24 5.55 -9.34
N LYS A 63 11.67 4.31 -9.06
CA LYS A 63 11.34 3.15 -9.91
C LYS A 63 9.85 2.85 -9.89
N ILE A 64 9.21 2.94 -8.72
CA ILE A 64 7.78 2.78 -8.56
C ILE A 64 7.03 3.80 -9.42
N LYS A 65 7.39 5.09 -9.36
CA LYS A 65 6.73 6.13 -10.18
C LYS A 65 6.77 5.87 -11.68
N ALA A 66 7.79 5.16 -12.16
CA ALA A 66 7.97 4.82 -13.57
C ALA A 66 7.31 3.48 -13.96
N ASP A 67 6.66 2.79 -13.02
CA ASP A 67 6.04 1.50 -13.29
C ASP A 67 4.74 1.65 -14.09
N ASN A 68 4.72 1.08 -15.29
CA ASN A 68 3.59 1.19 -16.23
C ASN A 68 2.32 0.46 -15.76
N ARG A 69 2.39 -0.34 -14.68
CA ARG A 69 1.22 -1.04 -14.11
C ARG A 69 0.30 -0.11 -13.31
N HIS A 70 0.72 1.14 -13.09
CA HIS A 70 -0.09 2.12 -12.39
C HIS A 70 0.10 3.55 -12.92
N HIS A 71 -0.71 4.48 -12.45
CA HIS A 71 -0.65 5.88 -12.80
C HIS A 71 -1.19 6.76 -11.67
N ASN A 72 -1.10 8.09 -11.83
CA ASN A 72 -1.54 9.08 -10.84
C ASN A 72 -0.90 8.87 -9.45
N VAL A 73 0.42 8.66 -9.42
CA VAL A 73 1.18 8.51 -8.19
C VAL A 73 1.18 9.83 -7.43
N THR A 74 0.73 9.81 -6.18
CA THR A 74 0.68 10.99 -5.30
C THR A 74 1.40 10.67 -4.01
N LEU A 75 2.45 11.42 -3.72
CA LEU A 75 3.11 11.43 -2.42
C LEU A 75 2.14 12.00 -1.38
N LEU A 76 1.91 11.25 -0.31
CA LEU A 76 1.03 11.66 0.77
C LEU A 76 1.81 12.30 1.91
N TRP A 77 2.95 11.69 2.26
CA TRP A 77 3.81 12.14 3.32
C TRP A 77 5.21 11.53 3.19
N GLU A 78 6.23 12.28 3.59
CA GLU A 78 7.58 11.78 3.80
C GLU A 78 8.29 12.54 4.92
N ASN A 79 9.08 11.85 5.73
CA ASN A 79 9.96 12.47 6.73
C ASN A 79 10.96 11.46 7.30
N ASN A 80 11.90 11.96 8.10
CA ASN A 80 12.66 11.13 9.01
C ASN A 80 11.76 10.66 10.17
N VAL A 81 12.02 9.43 10.61
CA VAL A 81 11.35 8.76 11.74
C VAL A 81 12.38 8.05 12.62
N ASP A 82 12.02 7.89 13.89
CA ASP A 82 12.92 7.36 14.93
C ASP A 82 12.98 5.83 14.95
N LYS A 83 11.91 5.16 14.51
CA LYS A 83 11.78 3.69 14.50
C LYS A 83 10.92 3.20 13.33
N ARG A 84 11.01 1.90 13.02
CA ARG A 84 10.12 1.22 12.07
C ARG A 84 8.76 1.00 12.72
N TYR A 85 7.70 1.33 11.99
CA TYR A 85 6.33 1.01 12.35
C TYR A 85 5.84 -0.23 11.61
N PHE A 86 6.50 -0.59 10.50
CA PHE A 86 6.29 -1.81 9.74
C PHE A 86 7.61 -2.57 9.68
N PRO A 87 8.03 -3.24 10.77
CA PRO A 87 9.34 -3.89 10.87
C PRO A 87 9.50 -5.05 9.88
N GLU A 88 8.41 -5.68 9.48
CA GLU A 88 8.36 -6.71 8.44
C GLU A 88 7.71 -6.17 7.16
N TRP A 89 8.14 -6.66 6.01
CA TRP A 89 7.45 -6.36 4.76
C TRP A 89 6.13 -7.13 4.69
N ASN A 90 5.01 -6.41 4.69
CA ASN A 90 3.69 -7.00 4.64
C ASN A 90 2.94 -6.50 3.41
N MET A 91 2.31 -7.39 2.64
CA MET A 91 1.40 -6.98 1.57
C MET A 91 0.01 -7.49 1.88
N ALA A 92 -0.98 -6.61 1.85
CA ALA A 92 -2.38 -6.96 2.02
C ALA A 92 -3.15 -6.65 0.75
N PHE A 93 -3.48 -7.68 -0.01
CA PHE A 93 -4.35 -7.58 -1.17
C PHE A 93 -5.36 -8.72 -1.15
N HIS A 94 -6.53 -8.48 -1.74
CA HIS A 94 -7.59 -9.48 -1.81
C HIS A 94 -7.31 -10.50 -2.91
N LYS A 95 -7.16 -11.78 -2.53
CA LYS A 95 -7.22 -12.90 -3.48
C LYS A 95 -8.68 -13.36 -3.63
N PRO A 96 -9.32 -13.16 -4.79
CA PRO A 96 -10.74 -13.50 -4.97
C PRO A 96 -11.03 -15.00 -4.82
N GLU A 97 -10.02 -15.85 -4.99
CA GLU A 97 -10.16 -17.31 -4.93
C GLU A 97 -10.24 -17.88 -3.51
N ASN A 98 -9.76 -17.15 -2.49
CA ASN A 98 -9.56 -17.70 -1.14
C ASN A 98 -10.11 -16.85 0.01
N GLU A 99 -10.47 -15.59 -0.22
CA GLU A 99 -11.00 -14.71 0.83
C GLU A 99 -12.32 -14.07 0.41
N ASN A 100 -13.26 -13.92 1.34
CA ASN A 100 -14.45 -13.11 1.11
C ASN A 100 -14.04 -11.63 1.12
N LEU A 101 -14.34 -10.88 0.04
CA LEU A 101 -14.00 -9.44 -0.08
C LEU A 101 -14.48 -8.61 1.13
N LYS A 102 -15.64 -8.96 1.69
CA LYS A 102 -16.21 -8.30 2.88
C LYS A 102 -15.37 -8.59 4.12
N GLN A 103 -14.92 -9.83 4.31
CA GLN A 103 -14.06 -10.21 5.43
C GLN A 103 -12.68 -9.57 5.32
N HIS A 104 -12.06 -9.59 4.13
CA HIS A 104 -10.79 -8.91 3.87
C HIS A 104 -10.87 -7.41 4.19
N THR A 105 -11.93 -6.75 3.71
CA THR A 105 -12.18 -5.32 3.98
C THR A 105 -12.37 -5.06 5.48
N ASN A 106 -13.11 -5.92 6.18
CA ASN A 106 -13.32 -5.78 7.63
C ASN A 106 -12.02 -5.96 8.40
N ASN A 107 -11.18 -6.93 8.02
CA ASN A 107 -9.87 -7.14 8.65
C ASN A 107 -8.97 -5.92 8.48
N LEU A 108 -8.91 -5.34 7.27
CA LEU A 108 -8.14 -4.11 7.03
C LEU A 108 -8.69 -2.90 7.78
N MET A 109 -10.01 -2.76 7.89
CA MET A 109 -10.63 -1.71 8.69
C MET A 109 -10.31 -1.86 10.18
N LEU A 110 -10.37 -3.09 10.71
CA LEU A 110 -10.00 -3.38 12.10
C LEU A 110 -8.52 -3.07 12.34
N LEU A 111 -7.63 -3.58 11.48
CA LEU A 111 -6.19 -3.29 11.55
C LEU A 111 -5.93 -1.78 11.53
N SER A 112 -6.59 -1.04 10.63
CA SER A 112 -6.46 0.41 10.57
C SER A 112 -6.93 1.11 11.85
N SER A 113 -7.98 0.61 12.49
CA SER A 113 -8.51 1.18 13.75
C SER A 113 -7.63 0.89 14.97
N LEU A 114 -6.94 -0.26 14.96
CA LEU A 114 -6.04 -0.69 16.03
C LEU A 114 -4.60 -0.18 15.85
N SER A 115 -4.28 0.33 14.66
CA SER A 115 -2.93 0.76 14.34
C SER A 115 -2.56 2.09 14.97
N ASP A 116 -1.29 2.22 15.33
CA ASP A 116 -0.70 3.48 15.78
C ASP A 116 -0.89 4.56 14.69
N THR A 117 -1.36 5.75 15.09
CA THR A 117 -1.52 6.94 14.23
C THR A 117 -0.82 8.16 14.80
N SER A 118 0.14 7.94 15.71
CA SER A 118 0.90 8.98 16.42
C SER A 118 1.73 9.88 15.50
N THR A 119 2.03 9.45 14.28
CA THR A 119 2.79 10.23 13.30
C THR A 119 1.92 10.64 12.12
N GLY A 120 2.28 11.78 11.50
CA GLY A 120 1.58 12.27 10.30
C GLY A 120 1.56 11.26 9.16
N SER A 121 2.61 10.44 9.05
CA SER A 121 2.70 9.35 8.06
C SER A 121 1.68 8.24 8.27
N LEU A 122 1.57 7.75 9.51
CA LEU A 122 0.64 6.69 9.86
C LEU A 122 -0.79 7.19 9.72
N LEU A 123 -1.03 8.42 10.15
CA LEU A 123 -2.31 9.08 9.97
C LEU A 123 -2.69 9.20 8.48
N SER A 124 -1.78 9.70 7.63
CA SER A 124 -2.05 9.86 6.19
C SER A 124 -2.25 8.51 5.50
N PHE A 125 -1.43 7.52 5.83
CA PHE A 125 -1.54 6.16 5.31
C PHE A 125 -2.88 5.53 5.68
N TRP A 126 -3.21 5.45 6.98
CA TRP A 126 -4.43 4.81 7.43
C TRP A 126 -5.71 5.57 7.05
N ALA A 127 -5.66 6.91 7.00
CA ALA A 127 -6.78 7.70 6.46
C ALA A 127 -7.04 7.37 4.98
N THR A 128 -5.98 7.22 4.18
CA THR A 128 -6.09 6.84 2.77
C THR A 128 -6.61 5.41 2.62
N VAL A 129 -6.11 4.47 3.42
CA VAL A 129 -6.60 3.08 3.44
C VAL A 129 -8.10 3.04 3.73
N ARG A 130 -8.56 3.70 4.79
CA ARG A 130 -10.00 3.77 5.12
C ARG A 130 -10.83 4.37 3.99
N LYS A 131 -10.31 5.40 3.32
CA LYS A 131 -10.97 6.03 2.17
C LYS A 131 -11.16 5.04 1.02
N ILE A 132 -10.11 4.32 0.62
CA ILE A 132 -10.21 3.37 -0.51
C ILE A 132 -11.10 2.16 -0.18
N LEU A 133 -11.12 1.71 1.08
CA LEU A 133 -12.00 0.62 1.54
C LEU A 133 -13.47 1.06 1.61
N SER A 134 -13.73 2.33 1.95
CA SER A 134 -15.09 2.90 2.02
C SER A 134 -15.67 3.20 0.64
N ASP A 135 -14.85 3.72 -0.29
CA ASP A 135 -15.24 3.98 -1.69
C ASP A 135 -15.76 2.69 -2.38
N GLY A 136 -15.24 1.52 -1.99
CA GLY A 136 -15.69 0.21 -2.49
C GLY A 136 -17.11 -0.19 -2.11
N LYS A 137 -17.55 0.18 -0.91
CA LYS A 137 -18.90 -0.15 -0.42
C LYS A 137 -19.99 0.56 -1.23
N ASN A 138 -19.71 1.77 -1.71
CA ASN A 138 -20.68 2.57 -2.48
C ASN A 138 -20.84 2.12 -3.95
N ASN A 139 -19.84 1.45 -4.52
CA ASN A 139 -19.92 0.99 -5.92
C ASN A 139 -20.71 -0.32 -6.07
N HIS A 140 -20.87 -1.13 -5.01
CA HIS A 140 -21.69 -2.33 -5.05
C HIS A 140 -23.21 -2.06 -4.96
N LEU A 141 -23.62 -0.85 -4.56
CA LEU A 141 -25.04 -0.46 -4.46
C LEU A 141 -25.61 0.16 -5.75
N LYS A 142 -24.80 0.35 -6.80
CA LYS A 142 -25.23 0.94 -8.08
C LYS A 142 -25.50 -0.08 -9.20
N LYS A 143 -25.59 -1.37 -8.88
CA LYS A 143 -26.05 -2.43 -9.80
C LYS A 143 -27.37 -3.02 -9.28
N ILE A 144 -28.45 -2.26 -9.37
CA ILE A 144 -29.84 -2.76 -9.37
C ILE A 144 -30.60 -1.93 -10.40
#